data_AF-A0A8J7EJS0-F1
#
_entry.id   AF-A0A8J7EJS0-F1
#
_cell.length_a   1.000
_cell.length_b   1.000
_cell.length_c   1.000
_cell.angle_alpha   90.00
_cell.angle_beta   90.00
_cell.angle_gamma   90.00
#
_symmetry.space_group_name_H-M   'P 1'
#
loop_
_entity.id
_entity.type
_entity.pdbx_description
1 polymer ?
#
loop_
_entity_poly.entity_id
_entity_poly.type
_entity_poly.pdbx_seq_one_letter_code
_entity_poly.pdbx_strand_id
1 'polypeptide(L)'
;MTVFNSPRAKARQKSSRRKYDIWLNFLVTLLATNLLSIYVVSHGSADLSFIFYEDGVLESLSAIFYFLAAGILALGFKNKLAPLRFWCLFFAVLMFLVGGEEISWGQRLFGIVTPESLSTVNVQDEFNIHNIDGIHQHVRLAGVAFISLFCFLIPITNQLSERLQRFYSRWGIPMFPLNTMWLVLLSLLFMTVPRVMGLPNTFVLDEIGEFLLSFAWIPFALYNSLEFKSVVATERDA
;
A
#
# COMPACT_ATOMS: atom_id res chain seq x y z
N MET A 1 30.42 -2.58 -33.81
CA MET A 1 28.99 -2.90 -33.96
C MET A 1 28.92 -4.38 -34.38
N THR A 2 28.25 -5.32 -33.73
CA THR A 2 27.20 -5.30 -32.70
C THR A 2 27.12 -6.71 -32.10
N VAL A 3 27.60 -6.93 -30.88
CA VAL A 3 27.46 -8.23 -30.18
C VAL A 3 26.23 -8.26 -29.25
N PHE A 4 25.52 -7.14 -29.07
CA PHE A 4 24.47 -7.05 -28.05
C PHE A 4 23.03 -7.28 -28.53
N ASN A 5 22.80 -7.55 -29.81
CA ASN A 5 21.45 -7.77 -30.36
C ASN A 5 21.15 -9.24 -30.70
N SER A 6 21.80 -10.19 -30.01
CA SER A 6 21.42 -11.60 -30.17
C SER A 6 20.13 -11.89 -29.38
N PRO A 7 19.19 -12.69 -29.93
CA PRO A 7 18.03 -13.20 -29.21
C PRO A 7 18.40 -13.86 -27.85
N ARG A 8 19.63 -14.36 -27.73
CA ARG A 8 20.21 -14.91 -26.50
C ARG A 8 20.41 -13.86 -25.39
N ALA A 9 20.72 -12.60 -25.70
CA ALA A 9 20.85 -11.53 -24.70
C ALA A 9 19.49 -11.07 -24.15
N LYS A 10 18.48 -10.95 -25.03
CA LYS A 10 17.08 -10.67 -24.64
C LYS A 10 16.47 -11.84 -23.83
N ALA A 11 16.80 -13.08 -24.18
CA ALA A 11 16.40 -14.27 -23.40
C ALA A 11 17.04 -14.32 -22.01
N ARG A 12 18.28 -13.84 -21.86
CA ARG A 12 19.04 -13.83 -20.59
C ARG A 12 18.62 -12.67 -19.65
N GLN A 13 18.22 -11.52 -20.19
CA GLN A 13 17.63 -10.42 -19.42
C GLN A 13 16.17 -10.73 -19.00
N LYS A 14 15.42 -11.43 -19.85
CA LYS A 14 14.08 -11.97 -19.50
C LYS A 14 14.16 -13.10 -18.47
N SER A 15 15.26 -13.88 -18.44
CA SER A 15 15.45 -14.96 -17.44
C SER A 15 15.94 -14.48 -16.07
N SER A 16 16.58 -13.30 -15.95
CA SER A 16 16.92 -12.72 -14.64
C SER A 16 15.72 -12.01 -13.99
N ARG A 17 14.87 -11.29 -14.75
CA ARG A 17 13.60 -10.73 -14.26
C ARG A 17 12.65 -11.82 -13.72
N ARG A 18 12.56 -12.96 -14.41
CA ARG A 18 11.76 -14.12 -14.00
C ARG A 18 12.19 -14.77 -12.67
N LYS A 19 13.41 -14.51 -12.17
CA LYS A 19 13.90 -15.01 -10.87
C LYS A 19 13.54 -14.09 -9.69
N TYR A 20 13.28 -12.80 -9.92
CA TYR A 20 12.83 -11.86 -8.86
C TYR A 20 11.32 -11.90 -8.64
N ASP A 21 10.54 -12.21 -9.69
CA ASP A 21 9.11 -12.54 -9.56
C ASP A 21 8.85 -13.79 -8.69
N ILE A 22 9.83 -14.70 -8.59
CA ILE A 22 9.75 -15.92 -7.77
C ILE A 22 9.95 -15.63 -6.27
N TRP A 23 10.74 -14.63 -5.89
CA TRP A 23 10.98 -14.26 -4.47
C TRP A 23 9.92 -13.30 -3.90
N LEU A 24 9.33 -12.46 -4.75
CA LEU A 24 8.23 -11.58 -4.35
C LEU A 24 6.95 -12.38 -4.06
N ASN A 25 6.67 -13.42 -4.87
CA ASN A 25 5.60 -14.40 -4.60
C ASN A 25 5.90 -15.31 -3.38
N PHE A 26 7.17 -15.47 -3.00
CA PHE A 26 7.59 -16.21 -1.80
C PHE A 26 7.34 -15.40 -0.51
N LEU A 27 7.56 -14.08 -0.51
CA LEU A 27 7.25 -13.17 0.62
C LEU A 27 5.74 -12.99 0.84
N VAL A 28 5.00 -13.09 -0.26
CA VAL A 28 3.54 -13.17 -0.34
C VAL A 28 2.98 -14.43 0.30
N THR A 29 3.74 -15.53 0.27
CA THR A 29 3.45 -16.77 0.98
C THR A 29 3.84 -16.67 2.47
N LEU A 30 4.74 -15.75 2.83
CA LEU A 30 5.09 -15.42 4.23
C LEU A 30 4.01 -14.57 4.93
N LEU A 31 3.09 -13.95 4.19
CA LEU A 31 1.93 -13.32 4.80
C LEU A 31 0.71 -14.24 4.88
N ALA A 32 0.67 -15.27 4.02
CA ALA A 32 -0.17 -16.43 4.29
C ALA A 32 0.16 -17.08 5.67
N THR A 33 1.38 -16.92 6.21
CA THR A 33 1.71 -17.24 7.61
C THR A 33 1.08 -16.31 8.67
N ASN A 34 0.41 -15.21 8.33
CA ASN A 34 -0.53 -14.53 9.26
C ASN A 34 -1.96 -15.10 9.16
N LEU A 35 -2.29 -15.81 8.09
CA LEU A 35 -3.47 -16.66 8.06
C LEU A 35 -3.32 -17.86 9.04
N LEU A 36 -2.09 -18.16 9.52
CA LEU A 36 -1.81 -19.03 10.67
C LEU A 36 -2.13 -18.34 12.02
N SER A 37 -2.16 -17.01 12.07
CA SER A 37 -2.63 -16.24 13.24
C SER A 37 -4.16 -16.34 13.36
N ILE A 38 -4.88 -16.38 12.24
CA ILE A 38 -6.30 -16.76 12.14
C ILE A 38 -6.56 -18.19 12.68
N TYR A 39 -5.58 -19.09 12.62
CA TYR A 39 -5.69 -20.43 13.20
C TYR A 39 -5.51 -20.46 14.73
N VAL A 40 -4.65 -19.62 15.30
CA VAL A 40 -4.44 -19.58 16.77
C VAL A 40 -5.61 -18.92 17.49
N VAL A 41 -6.22 -17.88 16.91
CA VAL A 41 -7.45 -17.24 17.44
C VAL A 41 -8.65 -18.19 17.42
N SER A 42 -8.67 -19.18 16.52
CA SER A 42 -9.83 -20.06 16.35
C SER A 42 -9.78 -21.35 17.20
N HIS A 43 -8.62 -21.75 17.74
CA HIS A 43 -8.47 -23.09 18.34
C HIS A 43 -7.53 -23.20 19.57
N GLY A 44 -6.83 -22.15 20.02
CA GLY A 44 -5.86 -22.21 21.13
C GLY A 44 -6.31 -21.47 22.39
N SER A 45 -6.07 -22.05 23.57
CA SER A 45 -6.37 -21.51 24.91
C SER A 45 -5.52 -20.30 25.35
N ALA A 46 -4.97 -19.52 24.42
CA ALA A 46 -4.06 -18.40 24.68
C ALA A 46 -4.69 -17.06 24.26
N ASP A 47 -4.67 -16.08 25.16
CA ASP A 47 -5.14 -14.73 24.91
C ASP A 47 -4.15 -13.97 24.01
N LEU A 48 -4.42 -13.96 22.70
CA LEU A 48 -3.65 -13.21 21.68
C LEU A 48 -4.28 -11.88 21.30
N SER A 49 -5.20 -11.38 22.13
CA SER A 49 -5.92 -10.15 21.84
C SER A 49 -4.99 -8.93 21.67
N PHE A 50 -3.85 -8.89 22.36
CA PHE A 50 -2.82 -7.85 22.23
C PHE A 50 -2.26 -7.65 20.80
N ILE A 51 -2.42 -8.63 19.91
CA ILE A 51 -1.95 -8.53 18.52
C ILE A 51 -2.87 -7.61 17.71
N PHE A 52 -4.17 -7.69 17.99
CA PHE A 52 -5.23 -7.10 17.19
C PHE A 52 -5.94 -5.95 17.90
N TYR A 53 -5.68 -5.71 19.19
CA TYR A 53 -6.19 -4.51 19.87
C TYR A 53 -5.55 -3.25 19.31
N GLU A 54 -6.22 -2.13 19.56
CA GLU A 54 -5.66 -0.78 19.48
C GLU A 54 -4.35 -0.68 20.28
N ASP A 55 -3.38 0.10 19.76
CA ASP A 55 -1.98 0.11 20.18
C ASP A 55 -1.29 -1.27 20.05
N GLY A 56 -1.86 -2.16 19.24
CA GLY A 56 -1.42 -3.54 19.08
C GLY A 56 -0.22 -3.72 18.15
N VAL A 57 0.17 -4.98 18.01
CA VAL A 57 1.32 -5.36 17.17
C VAL A 57 1.04 -5.06 15.70
N LEU A 58 -0.17 -5.33 15.20
CA LEU A 58 -0.49 -5.11 13.79
C LEU A 58 -0.49 -3.63 13.41
N GLU A 59 -1.15 -2.79 14.21
CA GLU A 59 -1.17 -1.33 14.05
C GLU A 59 0.27 -0.75 14.00
N SER A 60 1.10 -1.12 14.98
CA SER A 60 2.51 -0.71 15.02
C SER A 60 3.28 -1.15 13.77
N LEU A 61 3.05 -2.38 13.28
CA LEU A 61 3.69 -2.87 12.06
C LEU A 61 3.15 -2.18 10.81
N SER A 62 1.86 -1.87 10.76
CA SER A 62 1.24 -1.10 9.68
C SER A 62 1.89 0.27 9.54
N ALA A 63 2.01 0.99 10.65
CA ALA A 63 2.72 2.27 10.69
C ALA A 63 4.18 2.13 10.21
N ILE A 64 4.91 1.10 10.65
CA ILE A 64 6.28 0.83 10.18
C ILE A 64 6.31 0.65 8.66
N PHE A 65 5.41 -0.15 8.07
CA PHE A 65 5.41 -0.36 6.62
C PHE A 65 5.07 0.91 5.84
N TYR A 66 4.13 1.71 6.34
CA TYR A 66 3.84 3.03 5.77
C TYR A 66 5.06 3.97 5.83
N PHE A 67 5.75 4.04 6.98
CA PHE A 67 6.97 4.84 7.10
C PHE A 67 8.11 4.31 6.23
N LEU A 68 8.26 2.99 6.08
CA LEU A 68 9.24 2.40 5.17
C LEU A 68 8.94 2.74 3.71
N ALA A 69 7.66 2.64 3.28
CA ALA A 69 7.24 3.04 1.95
C ALA A 69 7.51 4.54 1.71
N ALA A 70 7.17 5.39 2.70
CA ALA A 70 7.45 6.81 2.68
C ALA A 70 8.95 7.10 2.51
N GLY A 71 9.81 6.43 3.30
CA GLY A 71 11.26 6.55 3.22
C GLY A 71 11.83 6.13 1.88
N ILE A 72 11.38 5.00 1.32
CA ILE A 72 11.82 4.53 -0.01
C ILE A 72 11.50 5.57 -1.09
N LEU A 73 10.28 6.11 -1.09
CA LEU A 73 9.83 7.13 -2.04
C LEU A 73 10.58 8.46 -1.85
N ALA A 74 10.77 8.89 -0.61
CA ALA A 74 11.50 10.09 -0.22
C ALA A 74 13.01 10.00 -0.48
N LEU A 75 13.58 8.81 -0.66
CA LEU A 75 14.97 8.64 -1.10
C LEU A 75 15.04 8.48 -2.63
N GLY A 76 14.05 7.83 -3.24
CA GLY A 76 13.96 7.56 -4.67
C GLY A 76 13.71 8.78 -5.55
N PHE A 77 13.10 9.85 -5.03
CA PHE A 77 12.69 11.02 -5.82
C PHE A 77 13.86 11.79 -6.47
N LYS A 78 15.04 11.79 -5.85
CA LYS A 78 16.19 12.65 -6.24
C LYS A 78 16.62 12.45 -7.69
N ASN A 79 16.49 11.22 -8.18
CA ASN A 79 16.95 10.83 -9.51
C ASN A 79 15.82 10.83 -10.56
N LYS A 80 14.61 11.30 -10.23
CA LYS A 80 13.43 11.28 -11.12
C LYS A 80 13.20 12.62 -11.83
N LEU A 81 12.57 12.56 -13.01
CA LEU A 81 12.09 13.74 -13.76
C LEU A 81 10.96 14.46 -13.00
N ALA A 82 10.77 15.75 -13.28
CA ALA A 82 9.88 16.64 -12.53
C ALA A 82 8.47 16.09 -12.19
N PRO A 83 7.68 15.54 -13.14
CA PRO A 83 6.34 15.08 -12.81
C PRO A 83 6.32 13.83 -11.91
N LEU A 84 7.18 12.84 -12.19
CA LEU A 84 7.29 11.64 -11.33
C LEU A 84 7.89 11.99 -9.97
N ARG A 85 8.79 12.97 -9.91
CA ARG A 85 9.36 13.48 -8.66
C ARG A 85 8.28 14.05 -7.74
N PHE A 86 7.35 14.84 -8.29
CA PHE A 86 6.20 15.36 -7.55
C PHE A 86 5.39 14.20 -6.96
N TRP A 87 5.04 13.20 -7.76
CA TRP A 87 4.27 12.05 -7.28
C TRP A 87 5.02 11.24 -6.22
N CYS A 88 6.32 11.00 -6.36
CA CYS A 88 7.11 10.33 -5.32
C CYS A 88 7.06 11.09 -3.98
N LEU A 89 7.18 12.43 -4.01
CA LEU A 89 7.09 13.24 -2.80
C LEU A 89 5.67 13.28 -2.24
N PHE A 90 4.66 13.40 -3.09
CA PHE A 90 3.25 13.35 -2.69
C PHE A 90 2.93 12.03 -1.98
N PHE A 91 3.27 10.88 -2.57
CA PHE A 91 3.05 9.58 -1.96
C PHE A 91 3.93 9.38 -0.72
N ALA A 92 5.16 9.93 -0.67
CA ALA A 92 5.97 9.86 0.54
C ALA A 92 5.32 10.58 1.72
N VAL A 93 4.82 11.79 1.51
CA VAL A 93 4.09 12.56 2.54
C VAL A 93 2.79 11.85 2.90
N LEU A 94 2.03 11.38 1.92
CA LEU A 94 0.77 10.66 2.15
C LEU A 94 0.99 9.42 3.01
N MET A 95 1.96 8.56 2.66
CA MET A 95 2.26 7.35 3.44
C MET A 95 2.76 7.70 4.85
N PHE A 96 3.55 8.77 5.01
CA PHE A 96 3.97 9.23 6.33
C PHE A 96 2.78 9.67 7.19
N LEU A 97 1.84 10.43 6.62
CA LEU A 97 0.63 10.85 7.35
C LEU A 97 -0.25 9.67 7.71
N VAL A 98 -0.48 8.73 6.77
CA VAL A 98 -1.27 7.52 7.04
C VAL A 98 -0.62 6.66 8.12
N GLY A 99 0.70 6.41 8.04
CA GLY A 99 1.40 5.66 9.08
C GLY A 99 1.44 6.36 10.44
N GLY A 100 1.40 7.68 10.46
CA GLY A 100 1.25 8.44 11.70
C GLY A 100 -0.15 8.29 12.29
N GLU A 101 -1.19 8.43 11.47
CA GLU A 101 -2.58 8.25 11.89
C GLU A 101 -2.79 6.85 12.46
N GLU A 102 -2.20 5.81 11.89
CA GLU A 102 -2.31 4.43 12.43
C GLU A 102 -1.88 4.32 13.90
N ILE A 103 -0.88 5.07 14.37
CA ILE A 103 -0.38 5.02 15.77
C ILE A 103 -0.76 6.25 16.60
N SER A 104 -1.75 7.01 16.13
CA SER A 104 -2.33 8.15 16.87
C SER A 104 -1.30 9.22 17.22
N TRP A 105 -0.31 9.40 16.35
CA TRP A 105 0.86 10.24 16.59
C TRP A 105 0.49 11.70 16.93
N GLY A 106 -0.57 12.25 16.33
CA GLY A 106 -1.00 13.62 16.55
C GLY A 106 -1.48 13.85 17.98
N GLN A 107 -2.24 12.91 18.53
CA GLN A 107 -2.68 12.96 19.92
C GLN A 107 -1.50 12.85 20.89
N ARG A 108 -0.61 11.89 20.63
CA ARG A 108 0.55 11.62 21.49
C ARG A 108 1.56 12.78 21.47
N LEU A 109 1.79 13.40 20.30
CA LEU A 109 2.73 14.51 20.14
C LEU A 109 2.19 15.84 20.67
N PHE A 110 0.91 16.13 20.46
CA PHE A 110 0.32 17.43 20.85
C PHE A 110 -0.46 17.38 22.16
N GLY A 111 -0.52 16.22 22.83
CA GLY A 111 -1.24 16.04 24.10
C GLY A 111 -2.74 16.31 23.97
N ILE A 112 -3.32 16.08 22.79
CA ILE A 112 -4.73 16.34 22.52
C ILE A 112 -5.55 15.23 23.18
N VAL A 113 -6.23 15.58 24.28
CA VAL A 113 -7.20 14.72 24.95
C VAL A 113 -8.47 14.68 24.11
N THR A 114 -8.99 13.49 23.82
CA THR A 114 -10.28 13.31 23.14
C THR A 114 -11.38 14.05 23.93
N PRO A 115 -12.04 15.06 23.35
CA PRO A 115 -13.08 15.80 24.06
C PRO A 115 -14.24 14.87 24.48
N GLU A 116 -14.84 15.12 25.63
CA GLU A 116 -15.95 14.30 26.17
C GLU A 116 -17.19 14.29 25.25
N SER A 117 -17.34 15.29 24.37
CA SER A 117 -18.38 15.32 23.34
C SER A 117 -18.09 14.42 22.12
N LEU A 118 -16.84 13.98 21.97
CA LEU A 118 -16.40 13.06 20.91
C LEU A 118 -16.36 11.61 21.40
N SER A 119 -16.16 11.33 22.70
CA SER A 119 -16.15 9.95 23.23
C SER A 119 -17.45 9.19 22.98
N THR A 120 -18.60 9.87 22.91
CA THR A 120 -19.89 9.22 22.59
C THR A 120 -20.04 8.81 21.11
N VAL A 121 -19.16 9.30 20.25
CA VAL A 121 -19.18 9.14 18.77
C VAL A 121 -17.83 8.56 18.30
N ASN A 122 -16.97 8.15 19.23
CA ASN A 122 -15.65 7.64 18.95
C ASN A 122 -15.67 6.14 19.17
N VAL A 123 -15.44 5.38 18.11
CA VAL A 123 -15.50 3.91 18.17
C VAL A 123 -14.33 3.35 19.01
N GLN A 124 -13.25 4.12 19.18
CA GLN A 124 -11.98 3.71 19.79
C GLN A 124 -11.43 4.74 20.81
N ASP A 125 -12.23 5.72 21.26
CA ASP A 125 -11.78 6.78 22.18
C ASP A 125 -10.54 7.63 21.76
N GLU A 126 -10.09 7.53 20.50
CA GLU A 126 -8.98 8.30 19.90
C GLU A 126 -9.38 9.41 18.92
N PHE A 127 -8.71 10.56 18.99
CA PHE A 127 -8.82 11.71 18.08
C PHE A 127 -8.04 11.47 16.76
N ASN A 128 -8.06 10.25 16.25
CA ASN A 128 -7.63 10.00 14.88
C ASN A 128 -8.73 10.48 13.94
N ILE A 129 -8.35 11.09 12.81
CA ILE A 129 -9.34 11.64 11.86
C ILE A 129 -10.21 10.51 11.28
N HIS A 130 -9.70 9.28 11.27
CA HIS A 130 -10.42 8.08 10.86
C HIS A 130 -11.28 7.45 11.98
N ASN A 131 -11.25 7.92 13.22
CA ASN A 131 -12.04 7.36 14.35
C ASN A 131 -13.26 8.20 14.73
N ILE A 132 -13.44 9.36 14.10
CA ILE A 132 -14.60 10.23 14.32
C ILE A 132 -15.78 9.75 13.45
N ASP A 133 -16.85 9.26 14.07
CA ASP A 133 -18.06 8.84 13.34
C ASP A 133 -18.63 10.00 12.49
N GLY A 134 -19.07 9.66 11.27
CA GLY A 134 -19.48 10.62 10.24
C GLY A 134 -18.33 11.12 9.35
N ILE A 135 -17.10 11.29 9.87
CA ILE A 135 -15.92 11.61 9.05
C ILE A 135 -15.27 10.31 8.55
N HIS A 136 -15.18 9.29 9.40
CA HIS A 136 -14.63 7.97 9.08
C HIS A 136 -15.19 7.39 7.79
N GLN A 137 -16.52 7.42 7.64
CA GLN A 137 -17.19 6.84 6.46
C GLN A 137 -16.79 7.55 5.16
N HIS A 138 -16.64 8.87 5.19
CA HIS A 138 -16.21 9.65 4.04
C HIS A 138 -14.73 9.46 3.73
N VAL A 139 -13.87 9.42 4.75
CA VAL A 139 -12.44 9.15 4.60
C VAL A 139 -12.22 7.74 4.05
N ARG A 140 -12.93 6.74 4.56
CA ARG A 140 -12.89 5.35 4.09
C ARG A 140 -13.34 5.26 2.63
N LEU A 141 -14.44 5.90 2.24
CA LEU A 141 -14.90 5.93 0.85
C LEU A 141 -13.88 6.61 -0.08
N ALA A 142 -13.33 7.74 0.35
CA ALA A 142 -12.30 8.45 -0.41
C ALA A 142 -11.03 7.59 -0.56
N GLY A 143 -10.62 6.89 0.51
CA GLY A 143 -9.51 5.93 0.50
C GLY A 143 -9.74 4.79 -0.48
N VAL A 144 -10.92 4.15 -0.45
CA VAL A 144 -11.28 3.08 -1.39
C VAL A 144 -11.27 3.58 -2.83
N ALA A 145 -11.81 4.78 -3.09
CA ALA A 145 -11.80 5.38 -4.43
C ALA A 145 -10.36 5.68 -4.90
N PHE A 146 -9.51 6.20 -4.01
CA PHE A 146 -8.11 6.48 -4.28
C PHE A 146 -7.32 5.20 -4.61
N ILE A 147 -7.47 4.16 -3.78
CA ILE A 147 -6.86 2.84 -3.99
C ILE A 147 -7.36 2.22 -5.29
N SER A 148 -8.68 2.29 -5.56
CA SER A 148 -9.27 1.79 -6.81
C SER A 148 -8.66 2.46 -8.04
N LEU A 149 -8.45 3.77 -7.97
CA LEU A 149 -7.85 4.55 -9.05
C LEU A 149 -6.38 4.19 -9.27
N PHE A 150 -5.55 4.27 -8.23
CA PHE A 150 -4.09 4.14 -8.36
C PHE A 150 -3.60 2.69 -8.39
N CYS A 151 -4.24 1.78 -7.67
CA CYS A 151 -3.82 0.38 -7.61
C CYS A 151 -4.44 -0.47 -8.72
N PHE A 152 -5.58 -0.08 -9.30
CA PHE A 152 -6.29 -0.87 -10.32
C PHE A 152 -6.53 -0.12 -11.62
N LEU A 153 -7.32 0.96 -11.61
CA LEU A 153 -7.79 1.59 -12.85
C LEU A 153 -6.64 2.10 -13.73
N ILE A 154 -5.72 2.89 -13.16
CA ILE A 154 -4.56 3.42 -13.88
C ILE A 154 -3.67 2.29 -14.45
N PRO A 155 -3.15 1.36 -13.65
CA PRO A 155 -2.25 0.31 -14.16
C PRO A 155 -2.92 -0.69 -15.12
N ILE A 156 -4.22 -0.96 -14.98
CA ILE A 156 -4.98 -1.78 -15.95
C ILE A 156 -5.15 -1.01 -17.26
N THR A 157 -5.67 0.22 -17.21
CA THR A 157 -5.91 1.01 -18.43
C THR A 157 -4.60 1.38 -19.15
N ASN A 158 -3.48 1.48 -18.43
CA ASN A 158 -2.14 1.64 -18.99
C ASN A 158 -1.73 0.47 -19.89
N GLN A 159 -2.23 -0.75 -19.66
CA GLN A 159 -1.98 -1.91 -20.52
C GLN A 159 -2.95 -2.02 -21.69
N LEU A 160 -4.13 -1.40 -21.58
CA LEU A 160 -5.20 -1.53 -22.57
C LEU A 160 -5.15 -0.44 -23.65
N SER A 161 -4.51 0.70 -23.40
CA SER A 161 -4.50 1.82 -24.34
C SER A 161 -3.17 2.56 -24.40
N GLU A 162 -2.56 2.60 -25.59
CA GLU A 162 -1.35 3.40 -25.87
C GLU A 162 -1.58 4.91 -25.68
N ARG A 163 -2.81 5.40 -25.87
CA ARG A 163 -3.15 6.80 -25.63
C ARG A 163 -3.05 7.13 -24.14
N LEU A 164 -3.60 6.27 -23.29
CA LEU A 164 -3.54 6.42 -21.84
C LEU A 164 -2.12 6.20 -21.31
N GLN A 165 -1.39 5.22 -21.85
CA GLN A 165 0.02 5.02 -21.51
C GLN A 165 0.86 6.27 -21.75
N ARG A 166 0.70 6.92 -22.91
CA ARG A 166 1.39 8.20 -23.21
C ARG A 166 0.95 9.32 -22.28
N PHE A 167 -0.34 9.41 -21.98
CA PHE A 167 -0.87 10.38 -21.03
C PHE A 167 -0.25 10.19 -19.64
N TYR A 168 -0.32 8.99 -19.06
CA TYR A 168 0.24 8.69 -17.74
C TYR A 168 1.75 8.93 -17.69
N SER A 169 2.49 8.53 -18.73
CA SER A 169 3.93 8.77 -18.83
C SER A 169 4.27 10.26 -18.89
N ARG A 170 3.50 11.06 -19.64
CA ARG A 170 3.68 12.52 -19.74
C ARG A 170 3.48 13.21 -18.41
N TRP A 171 2.48 12.78 -17.64
CA TRP A 171 2.17 13.31 -16.30
C TRP A 171 2.95 12.62 -15.18
N GLY A 172 3.85 11.70 -15.52
CA GLY A 172 4.69 10.98 -14.56
C GLY A 172 3.90 10.19 -13.52
N ILE A 173 2.69 9.72 -13.85
CA ILE A 173 1.82 9.04 -12.91
C ILE A 173 2.51 7.73 -12.46
N PRO A 174 2.64 7.48 -11.14
CA PRO A 174 3.27 6.27 -10.65
C PRO A 174 2.41 5.05 -10.96
N MET A 175 3.05 3.93 -11.23
CA MET A 175 2.37 2.69 -11.61
C MET A 175 2.39 1.71 -10.46
N PHE A 176 1.23 1.12 -10.17
CA PHE A 176 1.16 0.01 -9.24
C PHE A 176 1.55 -1.30 -9.93
N PRO A 177 2.45 -2.11 -9.34
CA PRO A 177 2.88 -3.36 -9.94
C PRO A 177 1.73 -4.38 -10.03
N LEU A 178 1.47 -4.87 -11.25
CA LEU A 178 0.34 -5.77 -11.54
C LEU A 178 0.40 -7.09 -10.78
N ASN A 179 1.62 -7.60 -10.59
CA ASN A 179 1.88 -8.86 -9.89
C ASN A 179 1.60 -8.79 -8.39
N THR A 180 1.42 -7.59 -7.82
CA THR A 180 1.10 -7.39 -6.40
C THR A 180 -0.28 -6.78 -6.16
N MET A 181 -1.07 -6.53 -7.22
CA MET A 181 -2.45 -6.01 -7.10
C MET A 181 -3.36 -6.87 -6.23
N TRP A 182 -3.13 -8.18 -6.23
CA TRP A 182 -3.94 -9.10 -5.46
C TRP A 182 -3.77 -8.91 -3.94
N LEU A 183 -2.67 -8.31 -3.45
CA LEU A 183 -2.53 -7.91 -2.03
C LEU A 183 -3.54 -6.84 -1.66
N VAL A 184 -3.69 -5.85 -2.53
CA VAL A 184 -4.68 -4.77 -2.37
C VAL A 184 -6.09 -5.34 -2.46
N LEU A 185 -6.33 -6.26 -3.41
CA LEU A 185 -7.63 -6.94 -3.52
C LEU A 185 -7.94 -7.73 -2.25
N LEU A 186 -6.97 -8.48 -1.73
CA LEU A 186 -7.13 -9.27 -0.52
C LEU A 186 -7.42 -8.38 0.69
N SER A 187 -6.67 -7.28 0.87
CA SER A 187 -6.93 -6.26 1.88
C SER A 187 -8.38 -5.75 1.82
N LEU A 188 -8.84 -5.32 0.65
CA LEU A 188 -10.21 -4.83 0.47
C LEU A 188 -11.25 -5.91 0.78
N LEU A 189 -11.00 -7.18 0.43
CA LEU A 189 -11.90 -8.28 0.77
C LEU A 189 -12.01 -8.47 2.29
N PHE A 190 -10.89 -8.42 3.02
CA PHE A 190 -10.89 -8.52 4.49
C PHE A 190 -11.68 -7.39 5.16
N MET A 191 -11.57 -6.16 4.64
CA MET A 191 -12.28 -4.99 5.20
C MET A 191 -13.77 -4.91 4.82
N THR A 192 -14.14 -5.42 3.65
CA THR A 192 -15.49 -5.17 3.08
C THR A 192 -16.42 -6.37 3.19
N VAL A 193 -15.95 -7.58 2.91
CA VAL A 193 -16.80 -8.78 2.87
C VAL A 193 -17.46 -9.08 4.22
N PRO A 194 -16.73 -9.09 5.36
CA PRO A 194 -17.34 -9.37 6.65
C PRO A 194 -18.44 -8.37 7.01
N ARG A 195 -18.25 -7.10 6.65
CA ARG A 195 -19.19 -6.01 6.92
C ARG A 195 -20.46 -6.11 6.07
N VAL A 196 -20.30 -6.42 4.77
CA VAL A 196 -21.44 -6.65 3.86
C VAL A 196 -22.23 -7.89 4.26
N MET A 197 -21.55 -8.93 4.76
CA MET A 197 -22.17 -10.18 5.20
C MET A 197 -22.72 -10.14 6.64
N GLY A 198 -22.48 -9.05 7.39
CA GLY A 198 -22.92 -8.92 8.79
C GLY A 198 -22.25 -9.92 9.73
N LEU A 199 -20.99 -10.27 9.49
CA LEU A 199 -20.24 -11.20 10.35
C LEU A 199 -19.88 -10.55 11.70
N PRO A 200 -19.81 -11.34 12.79
CA PRO A 200 -19.30 -10.84 14.07
C PRO A 200 -17.78 -10.58 14.01
N ASN A 201 -17.26 -9.77 14.94
CA ASN A 201 -15.82 -9.50 15.11
C ASN A 201 -15.11 -8.95 13.86
N THR A 202 -15.75 -8.03 13.13
CA THR A 202 -15.17 -7.41 11.93
C THR A 202 -13.89 -6.62 12.20
N PHE A 203 -13.68 -6.14 13.42
CA PHE A 203 -12.51 -5.35 13.80
C PHE A 203 -11.18 -6.08 13.51
N VAL A 204 -11.05 -7.33 13.96
CA VAL A 204 -9.86 -8.16 13.70
C VAL A 204 -9.59 -8.34 12.19
N LEU A 205 -10.65 -8.41 11.39
CA LEU A 205 -10.54 -8.57 9.94
C LEU A 205 -10.18 -7.24 9.26
N ASP A 206 -10.67 -6.12 9.77
CA ASP A 206 -10.29 -4.77 9.34
C ASP A 206 -8.77 -4.55 9.60
N GLU A 207 -8.28 -4.86 10.81
CA GLU A 207 -6.84 -4.80 11.19
C GLU A 207 -5.93 -5.60 10.25
N ILE A 208 -6.34 -6.84 9.92
CA ILE A 208 -5.60 -7.67 8.97
C ILE A 208 -5.60 -7.04 7.58
N GLY A 209 -6.73 -6.46 7.16
CA GLY A 209 -6.84 -5.74 5.91
C GLY A 209 -5.93 -4.52 5.85
N GLU A 210 -5.85 -3.74 6.93
CA GLU A 210 -5.05 -2.51 7.04
C GLU A 210 -3.56 -2.84 6.99
N PHE A 211 -3.15 -3.90 7.70
CA PHE A 211 -1.81 -4.46 7.59
C PHE A 211 -1.45 -4.93 6.17
N LEU A 212 -2.36 -5.66 5.51
CA LEU A 212 -2.14 -6.11 4.13
C LEU A 212 -1.97 -4.93 3.17
N LEU A 213 -2.73 -3.86 3.39
CA LEU A 213 -2.66 -2.64 2.58
C LEU A 213 -1.35 -1.90 2.80
N SER A 214 -0.94 -1.68 4.05
CA SER A 214 0.33 -1.01 4.40
C SER A 214 1.51 -1.73 3.76
N PHE A 215 1.51 -3.06 3.79
CA PHE A 215 2.50 -3.90 3.16
C PHE A 215 2.50 -3.79 1.62
N ALA A 216 1.34 -3.68 0.98
CA ALA A 216 1.21 -3.56 -0.48
C ALA A 216 1.84 -2.27 -1.05
N TRP A 217 2.07 -1.25 -0.23
CA TRP A 217 2.76 -0.02 -0.64
C TRP A 217 4.28 -0.19 -0.78
N ILE A 218 4.88 -1.22 -0.19
CA ILE A 218 6.32 -1.51 -0.34
C ILE A 218 6.70 -1.84 -1.79
N PRO A 219 6.08 -2.82 -2.49
CA PRO A 219 6.38 -3.08 -3.88
C PRO A 219 6.05 -1.88 -4.78
N PHE A 220 5.01 -1.09 -4.48
CA PHE A 220 4.74 0.17 -5.16
C PHE A 220 5.90 1.17 -5.01
N ALA A 221 6.38 1.38 -3.78
CA ALA A 221 7.47 2.29 -3.48
C ALA A 221 8.76 1.85 -4.18
N LEU A 222 9.09 0.55 -4.13
CA LEU A 222 10.25 -0.02 -4.81
C LEU A 222 10.14 0.11 -6.33
N TYR A 223 8.98 -0.21 -6.91
CA TYR A 223 8.75 -0.13 -8.36
C TYR A 223 8.99 1.30 -8.87
N ASN A 224 8.41 2.30 -8.21
CA ASN A 224 8.50 3.69 -8.64
C ASN A 224 9.84 4.36 -8.26
N SER A 225 10.54 3.85 -7.24
CA SER A 225 11.83 4.40 -6.79
C SER A 225 13.04 3.76 -7.48
N LEU A 226 13.04 2.45 -7.68
CA LEU A 226 14.18 1.70 -8.22
C LEU A 226 14.17 1.55 -9.74
N GLU A 227 13.02 1.64 -10.42
CA GLU A 227 13.02 1.57 -11.89
C GLU A 227 13.67 2.83 -12.48
N PHE A 228 14.84 2.60 -13.08
CA PHE A 228 15.67 3.58 -13.77
C PHE A 228 15.84 3.16 -15.23
N LYS A 229 15.50 4.08 -16.14
CA LYS A 229 15.74 4.12 -17.60
C LYS A 229 14.98 3.10 -18.46
N SER A 230 14.08 3.59 -19.33
CA SER A 230 14.09 3.15 -20.74
C SER A 230 13.16 3.88 -21.74
N VAL A 231 12.32 4.86 -21.39
CA VAL A 231 11.33 5.35 -22.40
C VAL A 231 11.57 6.77 -22.91
N VAL A 232 12.18 7.68 -22.12
CA VAL A 232 12.32 9.09 -22.56
C VAL A 232 13.57 9.35 -23.40
N ALA A 233 14.56 8.45 -23.40
CA ALA A 233 15.79 8.62 -24.18
C ALA A 233 15.63 8.27 -25.66
N THR A 234 14.55 7.60 -26.07
CA THR A 234 14.33 7.17 -27.46
C THR A 234 13.55 8.16 -28.32
N GLU A 235 12.99 9.23 -27.74
CA GLU A 235 12.27 10.28 -28.50
C GLU A 235 13.10 11.55 -28.73
N ARG A 236 14.30 11.67 -28.14
CA ARG A 236 15.22 12.79 -28.46
C ARG A 236 16.24 12.48 -29.54
N ASP A 237 16.38 11.20 -29.90
CA ASP A 237 17.35 10.70 -30.87
C ASP A 237 16.68 10.04 -32.09
N ALA A 238 15.39 10.30 -32.33
CA ALA A 238 14.62 9.87 -33.50
C ALA A 238 13.93 11.08 -34.15
#